data_AF-A0A1W1CII9-F1
#
_entry.id   AF-A0A1W1CII9-F1
#
_cell.length_a   1.000
_cell.length_b   1.000
_cell.length_c   1.000
_cell.angle_alpha   90.00
_cell.angle_beta   90.00
_cell.angle_gamma   90.00
#
_symmetry.space_group_name_H-M   'P 1'
#
loop_
_entity.id
_entity.type
_entity.pdbx_description
1 polymer ?
#
loop_
_entity_poly.entity_id
_entity_poly.type
_entity_poly.pdbx_seq_one_letter_code
_entity_poly.pdbx_strand_id
1 'polypeptide(L)' 'MNIKKDKVVRARVTSEKLQALKEYCKEHNITASKLIDDFLSKVLEDRLKKD' A
#
# COMPACT_ATOMS: atom_id res chain seq x y z
N MET A 1 -14.08 -3.28 24.26
CA MET A 1 -13.85 -3.00 22.82
C MET A 1 -12.35 -2.83 22.61
N ASN A 2 -11.66 -3.79 21.99
CA ASN A 2 -10.23 -3.66 21.67
C ASN A 2 -10.10 -2.75 20.44
N ILE A 3 -9.91 -1.44 20.67
CA ILE A 3 -9.60 -0.49 19.61
C ILE A 3 -8.17 -0.80 19.15
N LYS A 4 -8.02 -1.64 18.13
CA LYS A 4 -6.74 -1.80 17.42
C LYS A 4 -6.37 -0.43 16.89
N LYS A 5 -5.31 0.19 17.44
CA LYS A 5 -4.77 1.45 16.93
C LYS A 5 -4.29 1.20 15.50
N ASP A 6 -5.03 1.72 14.54
CA ASP A 6 -4.62 1.74 13.14
C ASP A 6 -3.31 2.53 13.06
N LYS A 7 -2.19 1.82 12.84
CA LYS A 7 -0.88 2.45 12.76
C LYS A 7 -0.82 3.18 11.43
N VAL A 8 -1.06 4.49 11.44
CA VAL A 8 -0.89 5.33 10.26
C VAL A 8 0.58 5.44 9.92
N VAL A 9 0.99 4.83 8.82
CA VAL A 9 2.34 4.93 8.26
C VAL A 9 2.37 6.04 7.21
N ARG A 10 3.30 6.99 7.36
CA ARG A 10 3.55 8.01 6.34
C ARG A 10 4.78 7.63 5.54
N ALA A 11 4.62 7.42 4.24
CA ALA A 11 5.72 7.16 3.31
C ALA A 11 5.98 8.38 2.42
N ARG A 12 7.26 8.66 2.13
CA ARG A 12 7.64 9.65 1.10
C ARG A 12 7.87 8.92 -0.21
N VAL A 13 7.28 9.43 -1.29
CA VAL A 13 7.42 8.91 -2.65
C VAL A 13 7.77 10.07 -3.57
N THR A 14 8.54 9.80 -4.62
CA THR A 14 8.89 10.81 -5.63
C THR A 14 7.64 11.25 -6.40
N SER A 15 7.63 12.49 -6.88
CA SER A 15 6.44 13.08 -7.52
C SER A 15 5.96 12.29 -8.73
N GLU A 16 6.89 11.80 -9.56
CA GLU A 16 6.58 11.00 -10.75
C GLU A 16 5.85 9.70 -10.41
N LYS A 17 6.35 8.95 -9.41
CA LYS A 17 5.73 7.69 -8.98
C LYS A 17 4.38 7.92 -8.28
N LEU A 18 4.24 9.03 -7.56
CA LEU A 18 2.96 9.42 -6.96
C LEU A 18 1.90 9.73 -8.03
N GLN A 19 2.29 10.36 -9.13
CA GLN A 19 1.38 10.65 -10.23
C GLN A 19 0.90 9.36 -10.90
N ALA A 20 1.82 8.47 -11.27
CA ALA A 20 1.46 7.16 -11.83
C ALA A 20 0.55 6.36 -10.88
N LEU A 21 0.82 6.39 -9.58
CA LEU A 21 -0.02 5.75 -8.56
C LEU A 21 -1.44 6.33 -8.55
N LYS A 22 -1.58 7.67 -8.61
CA LYS A 22 -2.88 8.33 -8.64
C LYS A 22 -3.67 8.00 -9.90
N GLU A 23 -3.01 7.98 -11.07
CA GLU A 23 -3.64 7.63 -12.34
C GLU A 23 -4.16 6.20 -12.32
N TYR A 24 -3.34 5.25 -11.86
CA TYR A 24 -3.75 3.86 -11.69
C TYR A 24 -4.93 3.70 -10.72
N CYS A 25 -4.87 4.37 -9.57
CA CYS A 25 -5.96 4.36 -8.59
C CYS A 25 -7.27 4.90 -9.18
N LYS A 26 -7.18 5.95 -10.01
CA LYS A 26 -8.34 6.54 -10.68
C LYS A 26 -8.93 5.62 -11.75
N GLU A 27 -8.07 5.01 -12.57
CA GLU A 27 -8.48 4.08 -13.63
C GLU A 27 -9.20 2.85 -13.08
N HIS A 28 -8.70 2.31 -11.96
CA HIS A 28 -9.24 1.08 -11.36
C HIS A 28 -10.26 1.33 -10.23
N ASN A 29 -10.60 2.58 -9.92
CA ASN A 29 -11.49 2.96 -8.82
C ASN A 29 -11.06 2.38 -7.45
N ILE A 30 -9.75 2.37 -7.18
CA ILE A 30 -9.16 1.86 -5.94
C ILE A 30 -8.45 2.97 -5.16
N THR A 31 -8.35 2.81 -3.84
CA THR A 31 -7.58 3.74 -3.01
C THR A 31 -6.10 3.35 -2.97
N ALA A 32 -5.22 4.35 -2.92
CA ALA A 32 -3.78 4.13 -2.80
C ALA A 32 -3.41 3.35 -1.53
N SER A 33 -4.16 3.54 -0.43
CA SER A 33 -3.96 2.77 0.80
C SER A 33 -4.21 1.28 0.59
N LYS A 34 -5.31 0.92 -0.08
CA LYS A 34 -5.64 -0.48 -0.38
C LYS A 34 -4.60 -1.12 -1.29
N LEU A 35 -4.16 -0.41 -2.33
CA LEU A 35 -3.13 -0.91 -3.24
C LEU A 35 -1.80 -1.16 -2.51
N ILE A 36 -1.39 -0.24 -1.64
CA ILE A 36 -0.16 -0.38 -0.86
C ILE A 36 -0.28 -1.52 0.15
N ASP A 37 -1.43 -1.68 0.80
CA ASP A 37 -1.68 -2.78 1.76
C ASP A 37 -1.59 -4.15 1.08
N ASP A 38 -2.26 -4.32 -0.08
CA ASP A 38 -2.18 -5.52 -0.92
C ASP A 38 -0.74 -5.82 -1.36
N PHE A 39 -0.01 -4.79 -1.78
CA PHE A 39 1.39 -4.91 -2.19
C PHE A 39 2.28 -5.36 -1.02
N LEU A 40 2.15 -4.72 0.13
CA LEU A 40 2.92 -5.06 1.33
C LEU A 40 2.61 -6.48 1.81
N SER A 41 1.33 -6.89 1.80
CA SER A 41 0.95 -8.26 2.16
C SER A 41 1.65 -9.28 1.27
N LYS A 42 1.61 -9.11 -0.06
CA LYS A 42 2.28 -10.01 -1.00
C LYS A 42 3.79 -10.04 -0.82
N VAL A 43 4.42 -8.88 -0.63
CA VAL A 43 5.88 -8.80 -0.42
C VAL A 43 6.29 -9.48 0.88
N LEU A 44 5.51 -9.32 1.95
CA LEU A 44 5.76 -9.98 3.22
C LEU A 44 5.58 -11.50 3.11
N GLU A 45 4.55 -11.97 2.42
CA GLU A 45 4.33 -13.40 2.15
C GLU A 45 5.48 -14.02 1.33
N ASP A 46 5.96 -13.32 0.31
CA ASP A 46 7.08 -13.78 -0.52
C ASP A 46 8.39 -13.86 0.29
N ARG A 47 8.63 -12.87 1.16
CA ARG A 47 9.79 -12.88 2.07
C ARG A 47 9.73 -14.00 3.09
N LEU A 48 8.54 -14.30 3.64
CA LEU A 48 8.35 -15.36 4.64
C LEU A 48 8.45 -16.77 4.05
N LYS A 49 8.24 -16.95 2.73
CA LYS A 49 8.37 -18.25 2.05
C LYS A 49 9.80 -18.63 1.67
N LYS A 50 10.76 -17.71 1.80
CA LYS A 50 12.16 -17.90 1.38
C LYS A 50 13.13 -18.26 2.52
N ASP A 51 12.63 -18.33 3.76
CA ASP A 51 13.29 -18.93 4.93
C ASP A 51 12.69 -20.32 5.19
#